data_AF-A0A8T2ZAX9-F1
#
_entry.id   AF-A0A8T2ZAX9-F1
#
_cell.length_a   1.000
_cell.length_b   1.000
_cell.length_c   1.000
_cell.angle_alpha   90.00
_cell.angle_beta   90.00
_cell.angle_gamma   90.00
#
_symmetry.space_group_name_H-M   'P 1'
#
loop_
_entity.id
_entity.type
_entity.pdbx_description
1 polymer ?
#
loop_
_entity_poly.entity_id
_entity_poly.type
_entity_poly.pdbx_seq_one_letter_code
_entity_poly.pdbx_strand_id
1 'polypeptide(L)'
;MVDFGKLAALEFLSIRGVQWCWNAISKMLQLASEVKHLYMKVEFTGDFDNLQPFPEIDFVDFFNSHPKLQKFDIHGAMFAALCQKNSLKNVQSGFVIPCLEEVVITVRSPLNAEQKISTLESLLKYGKVIKSMAIRILQMRSSHSSADDFFDEICRFQRMNHKTVRIE
;
A
#
# COMPACT_ATOMS: atom_id res chain seq x y z
N MET A 1 8.84 -6.72 -28.36
CA MET A 1 8.65 -6.35 -26.94
C MET A 1 9.58 -7.25 -26.14
N VAL A 2 10.42 -6.71 -25.26
CA VAL A 2 11.37 -7.53 -24.48
C VAL A 2 10.57 -8.41 -23.51
N ASP A 3 10.81 -9.72 -23.57
CA ASP A 3 10.28 -10.68 -22.60
C ASP A 3 11.35 -10.95 -21.55
N PHE A 4 11.05 -10.56 -20.31
CA PHE A 4 11.96 -10.75 -19.17
C PHE A 4 11.72 -12.08 -18.45
N GLY A 5 10.67 -12.83 -18.80
CA GLY A 5 10.23 -13.98 -18.02
C GLY A 5 9.95 -13.65 -16.53
N LYS A 6 9.76 -14.67 -15.69
CA LYS A 6 9.65 -14.45 -14.25
C LYS A 6 11.01 -14.05 -13.66
N LEU A 7 11.03 -12.97 -12.89
CA LEU A 7 12.20 -12.49 -12.14
C LEU A 7 12.30 -13.22 -10.78
N ALA A 8 12.32 -14.55 -10.80
CA ALA A 8 12.18 -15.38 -9.59
C ALA A 8 13.31 -15.20 -8.57
N ALA A 9 14.49 -14.72 -9.00
CA ALA A 9 15.63 -14.43 -8.13
C ALA A 9 15.63 -12.99 -7.57
N LEU A 10 14.70 -12.13 -8.02
CA LEU A 10 14.63 -10.75 -7.56
C LEU A 10 14.07 -10.69 -6.15
N GLU A 11 14.91 -10.33 -5.17
CA GLU A 11 14.47 -10.22 -3.77
C GLU A 11 13.94 -8.83 -3.41
N PHE A 12 14.44 -7.79 -4.08
CA PHE A 12 14.09 -6.39 -3.81
C PHE A 12 13.69 -5.67 -5.09
N LEU A 13 12.49 -5.09 -5.09
CA LEU A 13 11.98 -4.24 -6.17
C LEU A 13 11.67 -2.84 -5.63
N SER A 14 12.24 -1.83 -6.26
CA SER A 14 11.96 -0.42 -5.96
C SER A 14 11.43 0.28 -7.20
N ILE A 15 10.17 0.69 -7.17
CA ILE A 15 9.52 1.48 -8.22
C ILE A 15 9.40 2.92 -7.72
N ARG A 16 10.07 3.84 -8.43
CA ARG A 16 10.15 5.26 -8.06
C ARG A 16 9.90 6.15 -9.26
N GLY A 17 9.31 7.31 -9.03
CA GLY A 17 9.25 8.39 -10.01
C GLY A 17 7.83 8.88 -10.26
N VAL A 18 7.77 9.89 -11.11
CA VAL A 18 6.52 10.44 -11.63
C VAL A 18 6.18 9.75 -12.94
N GLN A 19 4.91 9.79 -13.33
CA GLN A 19 4.42 9.34 -14.64
C GLN A 19 4.46 7.83 -14.92
N TRP A 20 4.11 7.03 -13.93
CA TRP A 20 3.96 5.59 -14.18
C TRP A 20 2.59 5.25 -14.77
N CYS A 21 2.60 4.59 -15.92
CA CYS A 21 1.44 3.86 -16.43
C CYS A 21 1.19 2.61 -15.57
N TRP A 22 -0.06 2.41 -15.13
CA TRP A 22 -0.42 1.26 -14.29
C TRP A 22 -0.11 -0.08 -14.98
N ASN A 23 -0.29 -0.19 -16.29
CA ASN A 23 -0.01 -1.42 -17.02
C ASN A 23 1.47 -1.83 -16.91
N ALA A 24 2.38 -0.85 -16.92
CA ALA A 24 3.80 -1.11 -16.74
C ALA A 24 4.12 -1.58 -15.31
N ILE A 25 3.52 -0.94 -14.29
CA ILE A 25 3.65 -1.37 -12.89
C ILE A 25 3.09 -2.77 -12.70
N SER A 26 1.87 -3.03 -13.16
CA SER A 26 1.20 -4.33 -13.02
C SER A 26 2.01 -5.44 -13.66
N LYS A 27 2.54 -5.23 -14.88
CA LYS A 27 3.44 -6.19 -15.52
C LYS A 27 4.72 -6.41 -14.72
N MET A 28 5.35 -5.35 -14.21
CA MET A 28 6.56 -5.50 -13.37
C MET A 28 6.28 -6.30 -12.10
N LEU A 29 5.16 -6.03 -11.41
CA LEU A 29 4.73 -6.76 -10.22
C LEU A 29 4.45 -8.23 -10.52
N GLN A 30 3.81 -8.54 -11.64
CA GLN A 30 3.58 -9.92 -12.09
C GLN A 30 4.89 -10.67 -12.36
N LEU A 31 5.87 -10.02 -12.98
CA LEU A 31 7.18 -10.63 -13.24
C LEU A 31 7.97 -10.83 -11.94
N ALA A 32 7.76 -9.96 -10.95
CA ALA A 32 8.45 -9.92 -9.67
C ALA A 32 7.62 -10.50 -8.50
N SER A 33 6.74 -11.47 -8.75
CA SER A 33 5.82 -12.03 -7.73
C SER A 33 6.51 -12.61 -6.49
N GLU A 34 7.80 -12.98 -6.60
CA GLU A 34 8.57 -13.63 -5.54
C GLU A 34 9.40 -12.66 -4.67
N VAL A 35 9.27 -11.35 -4.88
CA VAL A 35 10.04 -10.36 -4.12
C VAL A 35 9.75 -10.45 -2.63
N LYS A 36 10.80 -10.25 -1.83
CA LYS A 36 10.70 -10.14 -0.38
C LYS A 36 10.49 -8.69 0.05
N HIS A 37 11.06 -7.75 -0.69
CA HIS A 37 10.98 -6.34 -0.35
C HIS A 37 10.43 -5.55 -1.55
N LEU A 38 9.36 -4.80 -1.30
CA LEU A 38 8.73 -3.95 -2.30
C LEU A 38 8.67 -2.50 -1.79
N TYR A 39 9.32 -1.61 -2.53
CA TYR A 39 9.28 -0.17 -2.29
C TYR A 39 8.54 0.51 -3.45
N MET A 40 7.46 1.22 -3.16
CA MET A 40 6.64 1.89 -4.17
C MET A 40 6.41 3.35 -3.80
N LYS A 41 7.17 4.22 -4.48
CA LYS A 41 6.98 5.68 -4.48
C LYS A 41 6.71 6.16 -5.90
N VAL A 42 5.49 5.91 -6.34
CA VAL A 42 5.01 6.25 -7.68
C VAL A 42 3.98 7.37 -7.61
N GLU A 43 3.93 8.18 -8.67
CA GLU A 43 2.76 8.98 -9.03
C GLU A 43 2.20 8.40 -10.33
N PHE A 44 0.91 8.09 -10.37
CA PHE A 44 0.27 7.67 -11.61
C PHE A 44 0.03 8.89 -12.49
N THR A 45 0.42 8.80 -13.76
CA THR A 45 -0.13 9.68 -14.80
C THR A 45 -0.67 8.79 -15.91
N GLY A 46 -1.73 9.25 -16.57
CA GLY A 46 -2.17 8.59 -17.79
C GLY A 46 -1.11 8.73 -18.90
N ASP A 47 -1.27 7.94 -19.96
CA ASP A 47 -0.39 7.94 -21.13
C ASP A 47 -0.45 9.25 -21.96
N PHE A 48 -1.32 10.21 -21.60
CA PHE A 48 -1.64 11.40 -22.42
C PHE A 48 -1.88 12.69 -21.61
N ASP A 49 -1.09 12.97 -20.57
CA ASP A 49 -1.22 14.18 -19.70
C ASP A 49 -2.56 14.35 -18.96
N ASN A 50 -3.52 13.45 -19.15
CA ASN A 50 -4.78 13.42 -18.40
C ASN A 50 -4.64 12.61 -17.11
N LEU A 51 -5.12 13.18 -15.99
CA LEU A 51 -5.23 12.50 -14.71
C LEU A 51 -6.20 11.31 -14.84
N GLN A 52 -5.68 10.09 -14.81
CA GLN A 52 -6.48 8.88 -14.68
C GLN A 52 -6.82 8.65 -13.20
N PRO A 53 -7.99 8.06 -12.88
CA PRO A 53 -8.26 7.63 -11.51
C PRO A 53 -7.19 6.63 -11.06
N PHE A 54 -6.94 6.55 -9.74
CA PHE A 54 -6.05 5.54 -9.18
C PHE A 54 -6.50 4.15 -9.64
N PRO A 55 -5.57 3.26 -10.02
CA PRO A 55 -5.95 1.89 -10.31
C PRO A 55 -6.64 1.29 -9.08
N GLU A 56 -7.69 0.53 -9.32
CA GLU A 56 -8.36 -0.22 -8.26
C GLU A 56 -7.55 -1.49 -8.00
N ILE A 57 -6.82 -1.52 -6.89
CA ILE A 57 -6.02 -2.67 -6.50
C ILE A 57 -6.77 -3.41 -5.41
N ASP A 58 -7.11 -4.66 -5.68
CA ASP A 58 -7.67 -5.51 -4.65
C ASP A 58 -6.56 -5.98 -3.68
N PHE A 59 -6.78 -5.70 -2.41
CA PHE A 59 -5.96 -6.06 -1.26
C PHE A 59 -5.68 -7.56 -1.18
N VAL A 60 -6.70 -8.40 -1.34
CA VAL A 60 -6.55 -9.85 -1.25
C VAL A 60 -5.74 -10.37 -2.43
N ASP A 61 -6.10 -9.96 -3.65
CA ASP A 61 -5.39 -10.37 -4.86
C ASP A 61 -3.94 -9.88 -4.87
N PHE A 62 -3.68 -8.67 -4.37
CA PHE A 62 -2.35 -8.11 -4.28
C PHE A 62 -1.44 -8.97 -3.39
N PHE A 63 -1.87 -9.30 -2.17
CA PHE A 63 -1.05 -10.10 -1.26
C PHE A 63 -0.97 -11.58 -1.67
N ASN A 64 -2.03 -12.14 -2.27
CA ASN A 64 -1.96 -13.49 -2.87
C ASN A 64 -0.95 -13.57 -4.02
N SER A 65 -0.78 -12.48 -4.76
CA SER A 65 0.20 -12.39 -5.86
C SER A 65 1.64 -12.13 -5.39
N HIS A 66 1.85 -11.79 -4.11
CA HIS A 66 3.16 -11.51 -3.52
C HIS A 66 3.37 -12.30 -2.20
N PRO A 67 3.32 -13.65 -2.24
CA PRO A 67 3.27 -14.47 -1.03
C PRO A 67 4.54 -14.41 -0.17
N LYS A 68 5.67 -14.00 -0.75
CA LYS A 68 6.97 -13.88 -0.07
C LYS A 68 7.27 -12.48 0.47
N LEU A 69 6.34 -11.53 0.32
CA LEU A 69 6.57 -10.15 0.69
C LEU A 69 6.74 -10.01 2.21
N GLN A 70 7.94 -9.59 2.62
CA GLN A 70 8.37 -9.37 4.00
C GLN A 70 8.37 -7.90 4.38
N LYS A 71 8.74 -7.01 3.45
CA LYS A 71 8.78 -5.57 3.67
C LYS A 71 8.04 -4.84 2.58
N PHE A 72 7.08 -4.01 2.97
CA PHE A 72 6.30 -3.21 2.06
C PHE A 72 6.34 -1.74 2.42
N ASP A 73 6.96 -0.91 1.57
CA ASP A 73 7.02 0.54 1.72
C ASP A 73 6.17 1.19 0.63
N ILE A 74 5.05 1.79 1.03
CA ILE A 74 4.06 2.37 0.13
C ILE A 74 3.88 3.85 0.37
N HIS A 75 3.88 4.62 -0.71
CA HIS A 75 3.62 6.05 -0.67
C HIS A 75 2.31 6.41 -1.36
N GLY A 76 1.61 7.38 -0.78
CA GLY A 76 0.67 8.27 -1.44
C GLY A 76 -0.29 7.59 -2.42
N ALA A 77 0.07 7.62 -3.71
CA ALA A 77 -0.75 7.09 -4.78
C ALA A 77 -0.96 5.58 -4.69
N MET A 78 0.08 4.80 -4.41
CA MET A 78 -0.05 3.34 -4.25
C MET A 78 -0.90 2.99 -3.03
N PHE A 79 -0.72 3.71 -1.92
CA PHE A 79 -1.56 3.51 -0.75
C PHE A 79 -3.02 3.88 -1.05
N ALA A 80 -3.28 4.99 -1.75
CA ALA A 80 -4.63 5.34 -2.19
C ALA A 80 -5.26 4.29 -3.11
N ALA A 81 -4.48 3.73 -4.04
CA ALA A 81 -4.91 2.65 -4.93
C ALA A 81 -5.30 1.36 -4.20
N LEU A 82 -4.67 1.07 -3.06
CA LEU A 82 -4.98 -0.07 -2.20
C LEU A 82 -6.20 0.17 -1.28
N CYS A 83 -6.50 1.42 -0.93
CA CYS A 83 -7.60 1.80 -0.02
C CYS A 83 -8.97 1.85 -0.71
N GLN A 84 -9.36 0.81 -1.43
CA GLN A 84 -10.62 0.78 -2.17
C GLN A 84 -11.79 0.33 -1.31
N LYS A 85 -12.96 0.99 -1.50
CA LYS A 85 -14.18 0.76 -0.71
C LYS A 85 -14.70 -0.68 -0.77
N ASN A 86 -14.42 -1.41 -1.85
CA ASN A 86 -14.93 -2.77 -2.06
C ASN A 86 -13.89 -3.86 -1.80
N SER A 87 -12.61 -3.51 -1.68
CA SER A 87 -11.55 -4.52 -1.62
C SER A 87 -11.61 -5.41 -0.38
N LEU A 88 -12.21 -4.90 0.70
CA LEU A 88 -12.32 -5.61 1.97
C LEU A 88 -13.69 -6.26 2.21
N LYS A 89 -14.63 -6.16 1.25
CA LYS A 89 -16.02 -6.61 1.46
C LYS A 89 -16.19 -8.13 1.47
N ASN A 90 -15.37 -8.86 0.72
CA ASN A 90 -15.50 -10.31 0.52
C ASN A 90 -14.24 -11.08 0.93
N VAL A 91 -13.53 -10.63 1.97
CA VAL A 91 -12.34 -11.34 2.45
C VAL A 91 -12.74 -12.66 3.10
N GLN A 92 -12.30 -13.77 2.50
CA GLN A 92 -12.54 -15.10 3.03
C GLN A 92 -11.96 -15.25 4.44
N SER A 93 -12.62 -16.02 5.29
CA SER A 93 -12.23 -16.21 6.70
C SER A 93 -10.81 -16.77 6.90
N GLY A 94 -10.26 -17.47 5.89
CA GLY A 94 -8.92 -18.05 5.91
C GLY A 94 -7.82 -17.16 5.30
N PHE A 95 -8.13 -15.96 4.82
CA PHE A 95 -7.12 -15.09 4.21
C PHE A 95 -6.08 -14.63 5.24
N VAL A 96 -4.80 -14.75 4.89
CA VAL A 96 -3.65 -14.35 5.70
C VAL A 96 -2.56 -13.76 4.81
N ILE A 97 -1.75 -12.86 5.37
CA ILE A 97 -0.54 -12.35 4.74
C ILE A 97 0.65 -12.98 5.49
N PRO A 98 1.24 -14.07 4.96
CA PRO A 98 2.05 -14.99 5.77
C PRO A 98 3.44 -14.46 6.11
N CYS A 99 4.06 -13.65 5.24
CA CYS A 99 5.45 -13.26 5.36
C CYS A 99 5.67 -11.79 5.75
N LEU A 100 4.64 -10.96 5.76
CA LEU A 100 4.78 -9.52 5.92
C LEU A 100 5.19 -9.15 7.35
N GLU A 101 6.44 -8.72 7.52
CA GLU A 101 7.04 -8.37 8.82
C GLU A 101 7.09 -6.86 9.05
N GLU A 102 7.35 -6.09 8.00
CA GLU A 102 7.53 -4.63 8.07
C GLU A 102 6.65 -3.91 7.06
N VAL A 103 5.90 -2.91 7.54
CA VAL A 103 5.09 -2.04 6.69
C VAL A 103 5.45 -0.58 6.94
N VAL A 104 5.73 0.16 5.88
CA VAL A 104 5.97 1.60 5.94
C VAL A 104 4.96 2.28 5.03
N ILE A 105 4.19 3.22 5.57
CA ILE A 105 3.10 3.86 4.85
C ILE A 105 3.31 5.36 4.92
N THR A 106 3.47 5.99 3.77
CA THR A 106 3.54 7.45 3.67
C THR A 106 2.21 8.01 3.24
N VAL A 107 1.55 8.72 4.16
CA VAL A 107 0.28 9.41 3.99
C VAL A 107 0.53 10.85 3.60
N ARG A 108 -0.14 11.32 2.54
CA ARG A 108 0.00 12.70 2.01
C ARG A 108 -1.33 13.43 1.80
N SER A 109 -2.45 12.79 2.11
CA SER A 109 -3.79 13.36 1.91
C SER A 109 -4.79 12.69 2.86
N PRO A 110 -5.73 13.47 3.44
CA PRO A 110 -6.81 12.95 4.29
C PRO A 110 -8.02 12.40 3.51
N LEU A 111 -8.00 12.46 2.17
CA LEU A 111 -9.10 11.93 1.37
C LEU A 111 -9.29 10.43 1.62
N ASN A 112 -10.55 9.99 1.70
CA ASN A 112 -10.94 8.60 1.96
C ASN A 112 -10.35 8.06 3.28
N ALA A 113 -10.37 8.87 4.33
CA ALA A 113 -9.86 8.56 5.68
C ALA A 113 -10.35 7.20 6.19
N GLU A 114 -11.67 6.95 6.13
CA GLU A 114 -12.28 5.69 6.56
C GLU A 114 -11.65 4.47 5.84
N GLN A 115 -11.48 4.55 4.51
CA GLN A 115 -10.89 3.46 3.74
C GLN A 115 -9.41 3.28 4.07
N LYS A 116 -8.68 4.37 4.34
CA LYS A 116 -7.28 4.32 4.78
C LYS A 116 -7.15 3.62 6.13
N ILE A 117 -7.97 4.01 7.12
CA ILE A 117 -8.00 3.36 8.43
C ILE A 117 -8.36 1.88 8.29
N SER A 118 -9.40 1.54 7.53
CA SER A 118 -9.80 0.15 7.30
C SER A 118 -8.70 -0.70 6.65
N THR A 119 -7.90 -0.10 5.76
CA THR A 119 -6.73 -0.76 5.15
C THR A 119 -5.62 -0.99 6.18
N LEU A 120 -5.32 0.00 7.03
CA LEU A 120 -4.35 -0.13 8.12
C LEU A 120 -4.73 -1.24 9.10
N GLU A 121 -6.01 -1.27 9.50
CA GLU A 121 -6.57 -2.32 10.35
C GLU A 121 -6.48 -3.70 9.69
N SER A 122 -6.76 -3.78 8.39
CA SER A 122 -6.69 -5.02 7.63
C SER A 122 -5.27 -5.55 7.52
N LEU A 123 -4.27 -4.67 7.33
CA LEU A 123 -2.86 -5.06 7.36
C LEU A 123 -2.49 -5.75 8.68
N LEU A 124 -2.89 -5.19 9.83
CA LEU A 124 -2.65 -5.84 11.13
C LEU A 124 -3.51 -7.08 11.36
N LYS A 125 -4.76 -7.07 10.89
CA LYS A 125 -5.69 -8.20 11.04
C LYS A 125 -5.20 -9.44 10.30
N TYR A 126 -4.73 -9.28 9.07
CA TYR A 126 -4.33 -10.38 8.18
C TYR A 126 -2.82 -10.65 8.18
N GLY A 127 -1.99 -9.65 8.46
CA GLY A 127 -0.53 -9.76 8.63
C GLY A 127 -0.13 -10.24 10.01
N LYS A 128 -0.27 -11.54 10.27
CA LYS A 128 -0.05 -12.15 11.60
C LYS A 128 1.38 -12.03 12.12
N VAL A 129 2.36 -11.81 11.23
CA VAL A 129 3.79 -11.74 11.58
C VAL A 129 4.36 -10.32 11.52
N ILE A 130 3.51 -9.29 11.36
CA ILE A 130 3.96 -7.90 11.35
C ILE A 130 4.60 -7.56 12.70
N LYS A 131 5.87 -7.22 12.65
CA LYS A 131 6.68 -6.78 13.80
C LYS A 131 6.67 -5.26 13.93
N SER A 132 6.59 -4.54 12.80
CA SER A 132 6.60 -3.07 12.80
C SER A 132 5.76 -2.50 11.67
N MET A 133 5.02 -1.45 12.01
CA MET A 133 4.31 -0.59 11.07
C MET A 133 4.65 0.88 11.35
N ALA A 134 5.25 1.56 10.38
CA ALA A 134 5.55 2.98 10.45
C ALA A 134 4.58 3.78 9.56
N ILE A 135 3.91 4.77 10.15
CA ILE A 135 3.03 5.69 9.42
C ILE A 135 3.72 7.05 9.37
N ARG A 136 4.18 7.43 8.18
CA ARG A 136 4.80 8.73 7.90
C ARG A 136 3.74 9.69 7.40
N ILE A 137 3.66 10.87 7.99
CA ILE A 137 2.71 11.89 7.57
C ILE A 137 3.47 13.05 6.96
N LEU A 138 3.45 13.12 5.63
CA LEU A 138 4.20 14.14 4.88
C LEU A 138 3.25 15.11 4.21
N GLN A 139 3.30 16.37 4.66
CA GLN A 139 2.61 17.51 4.05
C GLN A 139 1.20 17.16 3.59
N MET A 140 0.31 16.79 4.53
CA MET A 140 -1.11 16.60 4.21
C MET A 140 -1.62 17.89 3.57
N ARG A 141 -1.75 17.90 2.24
CA ARG A 141 -2.20 19.09 1.51
C ARG A 141 -3.69 19.23 1.77
N SER A 142 -4.06 20.01 2.77
CA SER A 142 -5.45 20.39 3.06
C SER A 142 -5.47 21.76 3.75
N SER A 143 -6.51 22.52 3.47
CA SER A 143 -6.87 23.78 4.14
C SER A 143 -8.04 23.59 5.11
N HIS A 144 -8.33 22.35 5.53
CA HIS A 144 -9.60 21.98 6.18
C HIS A 144 -9.40 21.07 7.41
N SER A 145 -10.36 21.13 8.34
CA SER A 145 -10.44 20.31 9.56
C SER A 145 -10.40 18.80 9.32
N SER A 146 -10.66 18.34 8.09
CA SER A 146 -10.57 16.92 7.73
C SER A 146 -9.17 16.32 7.86
N ALA A 147 -8.11 17.14 7.79
CA ALA A 147 -6.76 16.68 8.07
C ALA A 147 -6.58 16.37 9.57
N ASP A 148 -7.13 17.21 10.44
CA ASP A 148 -7.06 17.04 11.89
C ASP A 148 -7.87 15.81 12.32
N ASP A 149 -9.12 15.67 11.84
CA ASP A 149 -9.97 14.51 12.14
C ASP A 149 -9.30 13.20 11.73
N PHE A 150 -8.71 13.15 10.53
CA PHE A 150 -8.01 11.96 10.08
C PHE A 150 -6.72 11.69 10.85
N PHE A 151 -5.99 12.74 11.22
CA PHE A 151 -4.81 12.58 12.07
C PHE A 151 -5.19 12.04 13.46
N ASP A 152 -6.32 12.47 14.02
CA ASP A 152 -6.87 11.94 15.27
C ASP A 152 -7.23 10.45 15.17
N GLU A 153 -7.78 10.02 14.02
CA GLU A 153 -8.01 8.60 13.73
C GLU A 153 -6.71 7.81 13.66
N ILE A 154 -5.67 8.33 12.98
CA ILE A 154 -4.34 7.70 12.94
C ILE A 154 -3.76 7.61 14.37
N CYS A 155 -3.89 8.65 15.18
CA CYS A 155 -3.44 8.65 16.57
C CYS A 155 -4.23 7.64 17.42
N ARG A 156 -5.53 7.48 17.19
CA ARG A 156 -6.34 6.44 17.85
C ARG A 156 -5.88 5.04 17.45
N PHE A 157 -5.71 4.80 16.15
CA PHE A 157 -5.19 3.55 15.61
C PHE A 157 -3.82 3.20 16.19
N GLN A 158 -2.91 4.17 16.24
CA GLN A 158 -1.59 4.02 16.84
C GLN A 158 -1.69 3.66 18.33
N ARG A 159 -2.50 4.38 19.12
CA ARG A 159 -2.65 4.09 20.56
C ARG A 159 -3.12 2.67 20.84
N MET A 160 -4.09 2.21 20.05
CA MET A 160 -4.61 0.83 20.13
C MET A 160 -3.55 -0.22 19.78
N ASN A 161 -2.57 0.14 18.95
CA ASN A 161 -1.57 -0.78 18.39
C ASN A 161 -0.13 -0.36 18.72
N HIS A 162 0.10 0.35 19.83
CA HIS A 162 1.35 1.07 20.13
C HIS A 162 2.62 0.21 20.19
N LYS A 163 2.50 -1.12 20.34
CA LYS A 163 3.63 -2.06 20.34
C LYS A 163 4.16 -2.33 18.92
N THR A 164 3.31 -2.16 17.92
CA THR A 164 3.61 -2.48 16.51
C THR A 164 3.62 -1.23 15.64
N VAL A 165 2.70 -0.29 15.91
CA VAL A 165 2.49 0.91 15.09
C VAL A 165 3.19 2.12 15.71
N ARG A 166 3.95 2.83 14.88
CA ARG A 166 4.55 4.13 15.20
C ARG A 166 4.19 5.18 14.15
N ILE A 167 4.07 6.43 14.58
CA ILE A 167 3.96 7.58 13.69
C ILE A 167 5.35 8.20 13.59
N GLU A 168 5.80 8.48 12.36
CA GLU A 168 7.09 9.09 12.01
C GLU A 168 6.91 10.47 11.38
#